data_AF-A0A942Z4Q6-F1
#
_entry.id   AF-A0A942Z4Q6-F1
#
_cell.length_a   1.000
_cell.length_b   1.000
_cell.length_c   1.000
_cell.angle_alpha   90.00
_cell.angle_beta   90.00
_cell.angle_gamma   90.00
#
_symmetry.space_group_name_H-M   'P 1'
#
loop_
_entity.id
_entity.type
_entity.pdbx_description
1 polymer ?
#
loop_
_entity_poly.entity_id
_entity_poly.type
_entity_poly.pdbx_seq_one_letter_code
_entity_poly.pdbx_strand_id
1 'polypeptide(L)' 'MKIMSNEQLVAAYRDAKKNDHGIEVVRLLKSEIRKRGLLNP' A
#
# COMPACT_ATOMS: atom_id res chain seq x y z
N MET A 1 4.15 -7.26 -6.02
CA MET A 1 4.50 -6.79 -4.66
C MET A 1 5.47 -7.68 -3.88
N LYS A 2 5.76 -8.93 -4.31
CA LYS A 2 6.67 -9.85 -3.58
C LYS A 2 8.09 -9.34 -3.32
N ILE A 3 8.49 -8.20 -3.92
CA ILE A 3 9.83 -7.61 -3.79
C ILE A 3 9.84 -6.38 -2.87
N MET A 4 8.70 -5.73 -2.61
CA MET A 4 8.69 -4.52 -1.78
C MET A 4 8.80 -4.85 -0.29
N SER A 5 9.70 -4.16 0.40
CA SER A 5 9.76 -4.16 1.86
C SER A 5 8.47 -3.57 2.46
N ASN A 6 8.26 -3.80 3.75
CA ASN A 6 7.10 -3.25 4.47
C ASN A 6 7.08 -1.71 4.42
N GLU A 7 8.24 -1.09 4.57
CA GLU A 7 8.41 0.37 4.50
C GLU A 7 8.09 0.90 3.10
N GLN A 8 8.62 0.25 2.06
CA GLN A 8 8.31 0.60 0.67
C GLN A 8 6.83 0.46 0.36
N LEU A 9 6.16 -0.55 0.92
CA LEU A 9 4.73 -0.78 0.74
C LEU A 9 3.87 0.31 1.37
N VAL A 10 4.20 0.72 2.59
CA VAL A 10 3.49 1.82 3.26
C VAL A 10 3.76 3.16 2.57
N ALA A 11 5.00 3.42 2.14
CA ALA A 11 5.36 4.63 1.40
C ALA A 11 4.59 4.73 0.07
N ALA A 12 4.59 3.65 -0.73
CA ALA A 12 3.86 3.60 -2.00
C ALA A 12 2.35 3.78 -1.80
N TYR A 13 1.76 3.22 -0.74
CA TYR A 13 0.34 3.44 -0.43
C TYR A 13 0.02 4.91 -0.09
N ARG A 14 0.87 5.56 0.71
CA ARG A 14 0.70 6.98 1.05
C ARG A 14 0.82 7.87 -0.18
N ASP A 15 1.80 7.58 -1.02
CA ASP A 15 2.03 8.29 -2.28
C ASP A 15 0.85 8.11 -3.25
N ALA A 16 0.41 6.86 -3.44
CA ALA A 16 -0.74 6.53 -4.28
C ALA A 16 -2.03 7.25 -3.85
N LYS A 17 -2.25 7.38 -2.53
CA LYS A 17 -3.37 8.14 -1.98
C LYS A 17 -3.23 9.66 -2.13
N LYS A 18 -2.00 10.19 -2.16
CA LYS A 18 -1.75 11.64 -2.18
C LYS A 18 -1.80 12.19 -3.61
N ASN A 19 -1.26 11.47 -4.59
CA ASN A 19 -1.18 11.96 -5.97
C ASN A 19 -2.18 11.27 -6.93
N ASP A 20 -3.27 10.72 -6.39
CA ASP A 20 -4.39 10.15 -7.16
C ASP A 20 -3.97 9.13 -8.24
N HIS A 21 -3.08 8.19 -7.86
CA HIS A 21 -2.55 7.14 -8.76
C HIS A 21 -3.61 6.09 -9.20
N GLY A 22 -4.89 6.38 -9.03
CA GLY A 22 -6.00 5.49 -9.34
C GLY A 22 -6.44 4.62 -8.17
N ILE A 23 -7.76 4.47 -8.03
CA ILE A 23 -8.43 3.75 -6.95
C ILE A 23 -8.00 2.27 -6.91
N GLU A 24 -7.70 1.66 -8.06
CA GLU A 24 -7.27 0.26 -8.13
C GLU A 24 -5.89 0.04 -7.52
N VAL A 25 -4.94 0.94 -7.80
CA VAL A 25 -3.58 0.90 -7.24
C VAL A 25 -3.63 1.06 -5.72
N VAL A 26 -4.44 2.01 -5.23
CA VAL A 26 -4.67 2.22 -3.79
C VAL A 26 -5.29 0.97 -3.13
N ARG A 27 -6.27 0.32 -3.78
CA ARG A 27 -6.89 -0.92 -3.27
C ARG A 27 -5.90 -2.08 -3.23
N LEU A 28 -5.09 -2.25 -4.27
CA LEU A 28 -4.07 -3.29 -4.35
C LEU A 28 -3.05 -3.14 -3.21
N LEU A 29 -2.51 -1.93 -3.03
CA LEU A 29 -1.55 -1.60 -1.97
C LEU A 29 -2.15 -1.82 -0.57
N LYS A 30 -3.38 -1.34 -0.34
CA LYS A 30 -4.09 -1.54 0.92
C LYS A 30 -4.31 -3.01 1.25
N SER A 31 -4.65 -3.83 0.25
CA SER A 31 -4.86 -5.27 0.42
C SER A 31 -3.58 -5.98 0.86
N GLU A 32 -2.44 -5.63 0.25
CA GLU A 32 -1.15 -6.20 0.63
C GLU A 32 -0.68 -5.74 2.02
N ILE A 33 -0.88 -4.46 2.38
CA ILE A 33 -0.58 -3.94 3.73
C ILE A 33 -1.39 -4.72 4.78
N ARG A 34 -2.67 -4.99 4.51
CA ARG A 34 -3.53 -5.76 5.40
C ARG A 34 -3.09 -7.22 5.51
N LYS A 35 -2.73 -7.88 4.40
CA LYS A 35 -2.21 -9.27 4.41
C LYS A 35 -0.95 -9.41 5.26
N ARG A 36 -0.14 -8.36 5.36
CA ARG A 36 1.11 -8.34 6.14
C ARG A 36 0.92 -7.87 7.59
N GLY A 37 -0.32 -7.56 8.01
CA GLY A 37 -0.59 -7.07 9.37
C GLY A 37 -0.01 -5.67 9.66
N LEU A 38 0.25 -4.87 8.63
CA LEU A 38 0.87 -3.53 8.77
C LEU A 38 -0.15 -2.41 9.00
N LEU A 39 -1.43 -2.72 8.86
CA LEU A 39 -2.55 -1.84 9.20
C LEU A 39 -3.02 -2.26 10.60
N ASN A 40 -2.48 -1.59 11.62
CA ASN A 40 -3.07 -1.67 12.96
C ASN A 40 -4.41 -0.91 12.99
N PRO A 41 -5.38 -1.37 13.79
CA PRO A 41 -6.66 -0.70 13.99
C PRO A 41 -6.51 0.72 14.57
#